data_AF-A0A7V8YWN5-F1
#
_entry.id   AF-A0A7V8YWN5-F1
#
_cell.length_a   1.000
_cell.length_b   1.000
_cell.length_c   1.000
_cell.angle_alpha   90.00
_cell.angle_beta   90.00
_cell.angle_gamma   90.00
#
_symmetry.space_group_name_H-M   'P 1'
#
loop_
_entity.id
_entity.type
_entity.pdbx_description
1 polymer ?
#
loop_
_entity_poly.entity_id
_entity_poly.type
_entity_poly.pdbx_seq_one_letter_code
_entity_poly.pdbx_strand_id
1 'polypeptide(L)' 'PAAMANLLGDLWQNGEPNWPAVFETPNVKLHLYGKAEAKRGRKMGHLTAMADSAELSMSAVKKSRRSLR' A
#
# COMPACT_ATOMS: atom_id res chain seq x y z
N PRO A 1 16.29 -6.09 3.55
CA PRO A 1 15.06 -6.80 4.00
C PRO A 1 13.81 -6.20 3.35
N ALA A 2 12.64 -6.84 3.45
CA ALA A 2 11.39 -6.35 2.84
C ALA A 2 10.19 -6.47 3.80
N ALA A 3 9.21 -5.57 3.66
CA ALA A 3 7.92 -5.64 4.34
C ALA A 3 6.77 -5.30 3.38
N MET A 4 5.59 -5.90 3.61
CA MET A 4 4.44 -5.78 2.72
C MET A 4 3.18 -5.37 3.48
N ALA A 5 2.35 -4.52 2.88
CA ALA A 5 1.02 -4.17 3.38
C ALA A 5 -0.05 -4.42 2.31
N ASN A 6 -1.08 -5.22 2.64
CA ASN A 6 -2.21 -5.44 1.73
C ASN A 6 -3.06 -4.17 1.58
N LEU A 7 -3.53 -3.94 0.36
CA LEU A 7 -4.57 -2.97 0.05
C LEU A 7 -5.89 -3.74 -0.03
N LEU A 8 -6.80 -3.44 0.88
CA LEU A 8 -8.14 -4.04 0.91
C LEU A 8 -9.14 -3.11 0.24
N GLY A 9 -10.24 -3.66 -0.28
CA GLY A 9 -11.29 -2.86 -0.93
C GLY A 9 -11.93 -1.82 0.00
N ASP A 10 -11.80 -1.98 1.32
CA ASP A 10 -12.14 -0.94 2.31
C ASP A 10 -11.45 0.40 2.06
N LEU A 11 -10.30 0.40 1.38
CA LEU A 11 -9.58 1.62 1.02
C LEU A 11 -10.34 2.47 -0.02
N TRP A 12 -11.26 1.87 -0.77
CA TRP A 12 -12.07 2.56 -1.79
C TRP A 12 -13.41 3.09 -1.24
N GLN A 13 -13.72 2.92 0.04
CA GLN A 13 -15.03 3.29 0.60
C GLN A 13 -15.36 4.78 0.46
N ASN A 14 -14.34 5.64 0.45
CA ASN A 14 -14.49 7.10 0.32
C ASN A 14 -14.04 7.62 -1.06
N GLY A 15 -14.02 6.75 -2.07
CA GLY A 15 -13.53 7.09 -3.41
C GLY A 15 -12.16 6.48 -3.71
N GLU A 16 -11.53 6.95 -4.78
CA GLU A 16 -10.24 6.43 -5.21
C GLU A 16 -9.13 6.76 -4.20
N PRO A 17 -8.24 5.80 -3.85
CA PRO A 17 -7.13 6.06 -2.94
C PRO A 17 -6.15 7.10 -3.51
N ASN A 18 -5.50 7.87 -2.63
CA ASN A 18 -4.52 8.87 -3.04
C ASN A 18 -3.20 8.23 -3.55
N TRP A 19 -3.21 7.70 -4.78
CA TRP A 19 -2.06 7.02 -5.37
C TRP A 19 -0.77 7.84 -5.42
N PRO A 20 -0.80 9.15 -5.77
CA PRO A 20 0.41 9.98 -5.74
C PRO A 20 1.17 9.92 -4.41
N ALA A 21 0.46 9.83 -3.28
CA ALA A 21 1.07 9.80 -1.95
C ALA A 21 1.89 8.52 -1.65
N VAL A 22 1.75 7.47 -2.45
CA VAL A 22 2.64 6.28 -2.33
C VAL A 22 4.06 6.64 -2.75
N PHE A 23 4.21 7.45 -3.78
CA PHE A 23 5.50 7.80 -4.38
C PHE A 23 6.32 8.80 -3.55
N GLU A 24 5.69 9.43 -2.54
CA GLU A 24 6.38 10.27 -1.55
C GLU A 24 7.24 9.44 -0.56
N THR A 25 7.04 8.12 -0.51
CA THR A 25 7.88 7.23 0.30
C THR A 25 8.87 6.51 -0.62
N PRO A 26 10.17 6.87 -0.57
CA PRO A 26 11.20 6.19 -1.35
C PRO A 26 11.18 4.68 -1.08
N ASN A 27 11.52 3.89 -2.10
CA ASN A 27 11.66 2.43 -2.02
C ASN A 27 10.37 1.67 -1.70
N VAL A 28 9.20 2.31 -1.83
CA VAL A 28 7.90 1.62 -1.84
C VAL A 28 7.46 1.35 -3.28
N LYS A 29 6.97 0.13 -3.52
CA LYS A 29 6.39 -0.30 -4.79
C LYS A 29 4.91 -0.63 -4.60
N LEU A 30 4.07 -0.07 -5.47
CA LEU A 30 2.64 -0.38 -5.56
C LEU A 30 2.43 -1.51 -6.58
N HIS A 31 1.63 -2.50 -6.20
CA HIS A 31 1.16 -3.54 -7.10
C HIS A 31 -0.36 -3.69 -6.98
N LEU A 32 -1.09 -3.42 -8.06
CA LEU A 32 -2.54 -3.57 -8.14
C LEU A 32 -2.89 -4.83 -8.93
N TYR A 33 -3.90 -5.58 -8.46
CA TYR A 33 -4.30 -6.84 -9.09
C TYR A 33 -5.27 -6.67 -10.28
N GLY A 34 -5.59 -5.44 -10.71
CA GLY A 34 -6.49 -5.19 -11.84
C GLY A 34 -7.93 -5.68 -11.64
N LYS A 35 -8.38 -5.82 -10.39
CA LYS A 35 -9.75 -6.26 -10.09
C LYS A 35 -10.74 -5.13 -10.37
N ALA A 36 -11.80 -5.44 -11.13
CA ALA A 36 -12.81 -4.46 -11.54
C ALA A 36 -13.57 -3.82 -10.36
N GLU A 37 -13.77 -4.55 -9.25
CA GLU A 37 -14.58 -4.09 -8.12
C GLU A 37 -13.84 -4.20 -6.78
N ALA A 38 -13.77 -3.09 -6.05
CA ALA A 38 -13.32 -3.06 -4.66
C ALA A 38 -14.46 -3.46 -3.72
N LYS A 39 -14.29 -4.57 -2.99
CA LYS A 39 -15.25 -5.06 -1.98
C LYS A 39 -14.59 -5.09 -0.60
N ARG A 40 -15.36 -4.87 0.47
CA ARG A 40 -14.89 -5.00 1.86
C ARG A 40 -14.15 -6.32 2.06
N GLY A 41 -12.96 -6.27 2.65
CA GLY A 41 -12.08 -7.42 2.88
C GLY A 41 -11.38 -8.00 1.65
N ARG A 42 -11.75 -7.60 0.41
CA ARG A 42 -11.14 -8.11 -0.81
C ARG A 42 -9.74 -7.52 -0.97
N LYS A 43 -8.72 -8.35 -1.14
CA LYS A 43 -7.36 -7.89 -1.49
C LYS A 43 -7.37 -7.31 -2.91
N MET A 44 -7.05 -6.04 -3.05
CA MET A 44 -7.01 -5.28 -4.31
C MET A 44 -5.58 -5.07 -4.83
N GLY A 45 -4.59 -5.21 -3.95
CA GLY A 45 -3.18 -5.06 -4.28
C GLY A 45 -2.33 -5.14 -3.02
N HIS A 46 -1.08 -4.71 -3.12
CA HIS A 46 -0.19 -4.55 -1.99
C HIS A 46 0.84 -3.46 -2.23
N LEU A 47 1.40 -2.95 -1.13
CA LEU A 47 2.63 -2.17 -1.11
C LEU A 47 3.76 -3.06 -0.61
N THR A 48 4.94 -2.94 -1.21
CA THR A 48 6.18 -3.56 -0.72
C THR A 48 7.23 -2.50 -0.52
N ALA A 49 7.87 -2.47 0.64
CA ALA A 49 8.99 -1.60 0.95
C ALA A 49 10.27 -2.42 1.17
N MET A 50 11.40 -1.90 0.69
CA MET A 50 12.73 -2.48 0.92
C MET A 50 13.65 -1.46 1.59
N ALA A 51 14.40 -1.90 2.59
CA ALA A 51 15.39 -1.09 3.31
C ALA A 51 16.48 -1.97 3.94
N ASP A 52 17.45 -1.32 4.59
CA ASP A 52 18.61 -1.98 5.21
C ASP A 52 18.25 -2.80 6.45
N SER A 53 17.11 -2.51 7.09
CA SER A 53 16.58 -3.27 8.24
C SER A 53 15.10 -3.64 8.07
N ALA A 54 14.67 -4.66 8.81
CA ALA A 54 13.28 -5.10 8.81
C ALA A 54 12.35 -4.02 9.40
N GLU A 55 12.81 -3.33 10.44
CA GLU A 55 12.13 -2.22 11.12
C GLU A 55 11.94 -1.04 10.16
N LEU A 56 12.98 -0.68 9.41
CA LEU A 56 12.92 0.39 8.40
C LEU A 56 11.93 0.02 7.29
N SER A 57 11.97 -1.21 6.79
CA SER A 57 11.03 -1.70 5.77
C SER A 57 9.58 -1.64 6.27
N MET A 58 9.36 -2.09 7.50
CA MET A 58 8.05 -2.08 8.16
C MET A 58 7.53 -0.66 8.38
N SER A 59 8.41 0.26 8.81
CA SER A 59 8.07 1.67 9.02
C SER A 59 7.68 2.34 7.71
N ALA A 60 8.45 2.13 6.64
CA ALA A 60 8.19 2.69 5.32
C ALA A 60 6.86 2.20 4.74
N VAL A 61 6.60 0.89 4.76
CA VAL A 61 5.34 0.35 4.21
C VAL A 61 4.12 0.80 5.01
N LYS A 62 4.23 0.95 6.34
CA LYS A 62 3.17 1.48 7.20
C LYS A 62 2.92 2.96 6.95
N LYS A 63 3.97 3.77 6.77
CA LYS A 63 3.85 5.20 6.44
C LYS A 63 3.11 5.37 5.12
N SER A 64 3.57 4.70 4.06
CA SER A 64 2.95 4.76 2.74
C SER A 64 1.52 4.20 2.73
N ARG A 65 1.24 3.13 3.50
CA ARG A 65 -0.12 2.58 3.60
C ARG A 65 -1.12 3.56 4.21
N ARG A 66 -0.68 4.42 5.13
CA ARG A 66 -1.52 5.43 5.81
C ARG A 66 -1.80 6.64 4.92
N SER A 67 -0.89 7.02 4.02
CA SER A 67 -1.07 8.18 3.13
C SER A 67 -2.09 7.96 2.01
N LEU A 68 -2.53 6.72 1.82
CA LEU A 68 -3.57 6.35 0.84
C LEU A 68 -5.01 6.71 1.25
N ARG A 69 -5.22 7.22 2.48
CA ARG A 69 -6.53 7.61 3.01
C ARG A 69 -6.71 9.12 3.01
#